data_AF-F3GG56-F1
#
_entry.id   AF-F3GG56-F1
#
_cell.length_a   1.000
_cell.length_b   1.000
_cell.length_c   1.000
_cell.angle_alpha   90.00
_cell.angle_beta   90.00
_cell.angle_gamma   90.00
#
_symmetry.space_group_name_H-M   'P 1'
#
loop_
_entity.id
_entity.type
_entity.pdbx_description
1 polymer ?
#
loop_
_entity_poly.entity_id
_entity_poly.type
_entity_poly.pdbx_seq_one_letter_code
_entity_poly.pdbx_strand_id
1 'polypeptide(L)'
;IPGGYQTVNDRVGFADGFPLLLIGQGSLDDLSARMGRPQEMLRFRPNLVIEGAEAFAEDGWKRIRIGDIEFQLLTPCARCILTTVDPATGERSADREPFATLKTYREVEGNVLFGQNVANEGWASLKWGCPSKCWSRGGDCRCPAGVLSAALLPTDHWSSKNRSCQSTRGWGELSFWP
;
A
#
# COMPACT_ATOMS: atom_id res chain seq x y z
N ILE A 1 -23.29 6.19 -8.20
CA ILE A 1 -21.85 6.53 -8.18
C ILE A 1 -21.68 7.87 -8.91
N PRO A 2 -21.59 9.00 -8.20
CA PRO A 2 -21.16 10.27 -8.78
C PRO A 2 -19.72 10.58 -8.36
N GLY A 3 -18.78 10.60 -9.32
CA GLY A 3 -17.40 11.09 -9.09
C GLY A 3 -16.30 10.16 -9.59
N GLY A 4 -16.26 9.87 -10.89
CA GLY A 4 -15.13 9.15 -11.49
C GLY A 4 -13.87 10.01 -11.56
N TYR A 5 -12.73 9.38 -11.22
CA TYR A 5 -11.34 9.75 -11.55
C TYR A 5 -10.91 11.18 -11.21
N GLN A 6 -10.20 11.35 -10.09
CA GLN A 6 -9.88 12.68 -9.56
C GLN A 6 -8.38 13.03 -9.66
N THR A 7 -7.68 12.39 -10.61
CA THR A 7 -6.50 12.84 -11.40
C THR A 7 -5.16 13.08 -10.65
N VAL A 8 -3.99 12.77 -11.24
CA VAL A 8 -3.40 13.48 -12.41
C VAL A 8 -3.47 12.65 -13.71
N ASN A 9 -4.64 12.70 -14.36
CA ASN A 9 -5.03 12.11 -15.65
C ASN A 9 -5.02 10.58 -15.78
N ASP A 10 -5.78 9.96 -14.86
CA ASP A 10 -6.19 8.55 -14.77
C ASP A 10 -6.39 7.79 -16.11
N ARG A 11 -5.90 6.55 -16.18
CA ARG A 11 -6.60 5.42 -16.85
C ARG A 11 -6.41 4.13 -16.07
N VAL A 12 -7.51 3.41 -15.84
CA VAL A 12 -7.54 2.09 -15.18
C VAL A 12 -8.13 1.03 -16.12
N GLY A 13 -7.66 -0.22 -16.01
CA GLY A 13 -8.22 -1.39 -16.70
C GLY A 13 -9.23 -2.13 -15.84
N PHE A 14 -8.74 -2.99 -14.93
CA PHE A 14 -9.56 -3.81 -14.01
C PHE A 14 -9.43 -3.38 -12.53
N ALA A 15 -8.87 -2.21 -12.24
CA ALA A 15 -8.70 -1.73 -10.87
C ALA A 15 -9.97 -1.04 -10.36
N ASP A 16 -10.23 -1.14 -9.05
CA ASP A 16 -11.49 -0.70 -8.43
C ASP A 16 -11.66 0.84 -8.34
N GLY A 17 -10.68 1.64 -8.80
CA GLY A 17 -10.86 3.10 -8.94
C GLY A 17 -9.57 3.94 -9.03
N PHE A 18 -8.46 3.48 -8.46
CA PHE A 18 -7.17 4.19 -8.46
C PHE A 18 -6.00 3.27 -8.82
N PRO A 19 -4.93 3.80 -9.46
CA PRO A 19 -3.86 2.98 -10.00
C PRO A 19 -2.93 2.39 -8.93
N LEU A 20 -2.75 3.08 -7.80
CA LEU A 20 -1.81 2.68 -6.76
C LEU A 20 -2.42 2.84 -5.36
N LEU A 21 -2.13 1.87 -4.48
CA LEU A 21 -2.46 1.88 -3.06
C LEU A 21 -1.19 1.92 -2.22
N LEU A 22 -1.14 2.84 -1.27
CA LEU A 22 -0.08 2.99 -0.28
C LEU A 22 -0.57 2.63 1.11
N ILE A 23 0.23 1.88 1.87
CA ILE A 23 -0.05 1.54 3.27
C ILE A 23 1.24 1.70 4.10
N GLY A 24 1.14 2.27 5.30
CA GLY A 24 2.23 2.30 6.25
C GLY A 24 2.41 0.95 6.97
N GLN A 25 3.65 0.50 7.17
CA GLN A 25 3.94 -0.70 7.98
C GLN A 25 3.45 -0.51 9.43
N GLY A 26 3.63 0.68 10.02
CA GLY A 26 3.12 0.99 11.35
C GLY A 26 1.59 0.84 11.47
N SER A 27 0.85 1.10 10.39
CA SER A 27 -0.62 0.89 10.34
C SER A 27 -0.98 -0.60 10.38
N LEU A 28 -0.21 -1.45 9.71
CA LEU A 28 -0.39 -2.90 9.77
C LEU A 28 0.00 -3.46 11.14
N ASP A 29 1.05 -2.91 11.76
CA ASP A 29 1.52 -3.31 13.07
C ASP A 29 0.49 -2.99 14.16
N ASP A 30 -0.11 -1.79 14.14
CA ASP A 30 -1.20 -1.41 15.04
C ASP A 30 -2.43 -2.32 14.85
N LEU A 31 -2.82 -2.60 13.60
CA LEU A 31 -3.90 -3.54 13.31
C LEU A 31 -3.61 -4.95 13.86
N SER A 32 -2.40 -5.46 13.62
CA SER A 32 -1.97 -6.77 14.11
C SER A 32 -1.99 -6.83 15.63
N ALA A 33 -1.55 -5.76 16.30
CA ALA A 33 -1.58 -5.65 17.76
C ALA A 33 -3.01 -5.68 18.31
N ARG A 34 -3.96 -4.95 17.69
CA ARG A 34 -5.38 -4.95 18.08
C ARG A 34 -6.04 -6.32 17.91
N MET A 35 -5.65 -7.04 16.86
CA MET A 35 -6.14 -8.39 16.61
C MET A 35 -5.50 -9.45 17.52
N GLY A 36 -4.40 -9.12 18.20
CA GLY A 36 -3.61 -10.08 18.98
C GLY A 36 -2.92 -11.15 18.13
N ARG A 37 -2.81 -10.96 16.81
CA ARG A 37 -2.11 -11.86 15.90
C ARG A 37 -1.55 -11.11 14.68
N PRO A 38 -0.42 -11.57 14.09
CA PRO A 38 0.13 -10.95 12.89
C PRO A 38 -0.87 -10.93 11.74
N GLN A 39 -0.84 -9.87 10.94
CA GLN A 39 -1.54 -9.77 9.67
C GLN A 39 -0.58 -9.60 8.51
N GLU A 40 -0.99 -10.06 7.34
CA GLU A 40 -0.18 -10.01 6.12
C GLU A 40 -0.57 -8.79 5.29
N MET A 41 0.43 -7.97 4.94
CA MET A 41 0.22 -6.79 4.09
C MET A 41 -0.44 -7.13 2.75
N LEU A 42 -0.16 -8.33 2.22
CA LEU A 42 -0.67 -8.82 0.94
C LEU A 42 -2.21 -8.90 0.88
N ARG A 43 -2.89 -9.07 2.03
CA ARG A 43 -4.37 -9.07 2.14
C ARG A 43 -4.98 -7.74 1.72
N PHE A 44 -4.22 -6.66 1.85
CA PHE A 44 -4.68 -5.32 1.48
C PHE A 44 -4.33 -4.94 0.04
N ARG A 45 -3.50 -5.76 -0.63
CA ARG A 45 -3.03 -5.58 -2.02
C ARG A 45 -2.43 -4.18 -2.27
N PRO A 46 -1.54 -3.65 -1.40
CA PRO A 46 -0.88 -2.39 -1.68
C PRO A 46 0.14 -2.55 -2.81
N ASN A 47 0.41 -1.44 -3.49
CA ASN A 47 1.53 -1.32 -4.41
C ASN A 47 2.77 -0.80 -3.68
N LEU A 48 2.56 0.07 -2.69
CA LEU A 48 3.63 0.73 -1.94
C LEU A 48 3.44 0.48 -0.44
N VAL A 49 4.49 -0.02 0.21
CA VAL A 49 4.56 -0.10 1.68
C VAL A 49 5.61 0.86 2.17
N ILE A 50 5.28 1.70 3.15
CA ILE A 50 6.20 2.67 3.76
C ILE A 50 6.51 2.28 5.20
N GLU A 51 7.77 2.07 5.53
CA GLU A 51 8.23 1.67 6.86
C GLU A 51 8.82 2.84 7.65
N GLY A 52 8.61 2.92 8.97
CA GLY A 52 9.25 3.93 9.84
C GLY A 52 8.39 5.17 10.12
N ALA A 53 7.13 5.15 9.69
CA ALA A 53 6.12 6.14 10.08
C ALA A 53 5.23 5.57 11.20
N GLU A 54 4.68 6.48 12.02
CA GLU A 54 3.67 6.14 13.03
C GLU A 54 2.43 5.53 12.39
N ALA A 55 1.66 4.77 13.17
CA ALA A 55 0.42 4.16 12.69
C ALA A 55 -0.53 5.22 12.12
N PHE A 56 -1.01 4.97 10.89
CA PHE A 56 -1.92 5.82 10.12
C PHE A 56 -1.39 7.21 9.78
N ALA A 57 -0.08 7.45 9.88
CA ALA A 57 0.53 8.72 9.48
C ALA A 57 0.22 9.08 8.01
N GLU A 58 0.04 8.08 7.15
CA GLU A 58 -0.32 8.25 5.75
C GLU A 58 -1.63 9.02 5.53
N ASP A 59 -2.57 9.00 6.49
CA ASP A 59 -3.83 9.74 6.39
C ASP A 59 -3.62 11.26 6.31
N GLY A 60 -2.51 11.76 6.89
CA GLY A 60 -2.18 13.18 6.92
C GLY A 60 -1.35 13.66 5.73
N TRP A 61 -0.79 12.75 4.92
CA TRP A 61 0.10 13.15 3.83
C TRP A 61 -0.67 13.70 2.65
N LYS A 62 -0.10 14.70 1.97
CA LYS A 62 -0.64 15.24 0.71
C LYS A 62 0.23 14.89 -0.47
N ARG A 63 1.55 14.91 -0.27
CA ARG A 63 2.53 14.46 -1.24
C ARG A 63 3.58 13.62 -0.56
N ILE A 64 4.10 12.66 -1.29
CA ILE A 64 5.33 11.96 -0.93
C ILE A 64 6.24 11.92 -2.15
N ARG A 65 7.54 11.78 -1.91
CA ARG A 65 8.52 11.46 -2.94
C ARG A 65 9.20 10.17 -2.56
N ILE A 66 9.28 9.22 -3.49
CA ILE A 66 9.98 7.95 -3.32
C ILE A 66 11.05 7.90 -4.41
N GLY A 67 12.33 7.90 -4.03
CA GLY A 67 13.42 8.12 -4.98
C GLY A 67 13.24 9.45 -5.72
N ASP A 68 13.10 9.37 -7.05
CA ASP A 68 12.94 10.53 -7.94
C ASP A 68 11.49 10.78 -8.38
N ILE A 69 10.53 9.97 -7.89
CA ILE A 69 9.11 10.08 -8.27
C ILE A 69 8.33 10.77 -7.15
N GLU A 70 7.55 11.79 -7.51
CA GLU A 70 6.55 12.37 -6.63
C GLU A 70 5.20 11.65 -6.76
N PHE A 71 4.51 11.48 -5.65
CA PHE A 71 3.17 10.93 -5.58
C PHE A 71 2.26 11.89 -4.84
N GLN A 72 1.04 12.05 -5.35
CA GLN A 72 -0.04 12.72 -4.66
C GLN A 72 -0.91 11.70 -3.95
N LEU A 73 -1.27 11.97 -2.70
CA LEU A 73 -2.27 11.22 -1.98
C LEU A 73 -3.64 11.80 -2.29
N LEU A 74 -4.52 10.97 -2.82
CA LEU A 74 -5.81 11.40 -3.38
C LEU A 74 -6.92 11.24 -2.36
N THR A 75 -7.19 10.00 -1.94
CA THR A 75 -8.31 9.70 -1.05
C THR A 75 -8.04 8.45 -0.21
N PRO A 76 -8.54 8.38 1.04
CA PRO A 76 -8.50 7.17 1.84
C PRO A 76 -9.11 5.97 1.11
N CYS A 77 -8.50 4.80 1.26
CA CYS A 77 -8.98 3.58 0.62
C CYS A 77 -10.03 2.90 1.50
N ALA A 78 -11.28 2.88 1.03
CA ALA A 78 -12.33 2.08 1.63
C ALA A 78 -12.07 0.59 1.36
N ARG A 79 -11.96 -0.19 2.42
CA ARG A 79 -11.78 -1.64 2.35
C ARG A 79 -13.13 -2.33 2.34
N CYS A 80 -13.21 -3.42 1.58
CA CYS A 80 -14.36 -4.30 1.55
C CYS A 80 -14.02 -5.65 2.19
N ILE A 81 -15.00 -6.54 2.25
CA ILE A 81 -14.87 -7.89 2.80
C ILE A 81 -13.79 -8.74 2.11
N LEU A 82 -13.31 -8.36 0.92
CA LEU A 82 -12.26 -9.11 0.23
C LEU A 82 -10.94 -9.16 1.01
N THR A 83 -10.71 -8.24 1.95
CA THR A 83 -9.53 -8.33 2.85
C THR A 83 -9.55 -9.58 3.72
N THR A 84 -10.70 -10.24 3.90
CA THR A 84 -10.83 -11.46 4.70
C THR A 84 -10.49 -12.73 3.95
N VAL A 85 -10.26 -12.63 2.64
CA VAL A 85 -9.82 -13.76 1.82
C VAL A 85 -8.33 -13.98 2.02
N ASP A 86 -7.95 -15.21 2.34
CA ASP A 86 -6.55 -15.62 2.39
C ASP A 86 -5.93 -15.59 0.98
N PRO A 87 -4.83 -14.85 0.74
CA PRO A 87 -4.22 -14.74 -0.58
C PRO A 87 -3.63 -16.06 -1.11
N ALA A 88 -3.24 -16.98 -0.23
CA ALA A 88 -2.63 -18.25 -0.62
C ALA A 88 -3.68 -19.33 -0.91
N THR A 89 -4.77 -19.37 -0.13
CA THR A 89 -5.81 -20.42 -0.27
C THR A 89 -7.06 -19.97 -1.01
N GLY A 90 -7.32 -18.66 -1.07
CA GLY A 90 -8.57 -18.11 -1.61
C GLY A 90 -9.78 -18.29 -0.69
N GLU A 91 -9.58 -18.83 0.52
CA GLU A 91 -10.65 -19.08 1.47
C GLU A 91 -10.96 -17.83 2.30
N ARG A 92 -12.24 -17.62 2.62
CA ARG A 92 -12.68 -16.53 3.48
C ARG A 92 -12.48 -16.88 4.94
N SER A 93 -11.93 -15.94 5.70
CA SER A 93 -11.77 -16.07 7.15
C SER A 93 -13.14 -16.13 7.83
N ALA A 94 -13.35 -17.19 8.64
CA ALA A 94 -14.62 -17.43 9.32
C ALA A 94 -14.97 -16.33 10.36
N ASP A 95 -13.95 -15.74 10.97
CA ASP A 95 -14.05 -14.63 11.93
C ASP A 95 -14.23 -13.25 11.27
N ARG A 96 -14.19 -13.19 9.93
CA ARG A 96 -14.25 -11.95 9.12
C ARG A 96 -13.12 -10.98 9.37
N GLU A 97 -11.98 -11.45 9.87
CA GLU A 97 -10.79 -10.61 10.01
C GLU A 97 -10.02 -10.47 8.70
N PRO A 98 -9.27 -9.37 8.48
CA PRO A 98 -9.05 -8.22 9.37
C PRO A 98 -10.15 -7.14 9.30
N PHE A 99 -11.19 -7.36 8.49
CA PHE A 99 -12.25 -6.37 8.27
C PHE A 99 -13.04 -6.07 9.55
N ALA A 100 -13.35 -7.11 10.34
CA ALA A 100 -14.07 -6.96 11.60
C ALA A 100 -13.35 -6.01 12.56
N THR A 101 -12.04 -6.20 12.78
CA THR A 101 -11.26 -5.31 13.65
C THR A 101 -11.16 -3.90 13.09
N LEU A 102 -10.82 -3.72 11.81
CA LEU A 102 -10.75 -2.38 11.20
C LEU A 102 -12.07 -1.61 11.35
N LYS A 103 -13.21 -2.29 11.19
CA LYS A 103 -14.53 -1.67 11.34
C LYS A 103 -14.73 -1.02 12.72
N THR A 104 -14.14 -1.57 13.78
CA THR A 104 -14.34 -1.06 15.14
C THR A 104 -13.76 0.33 15.40
N TYR A 105 -12.72 0.73 14.65
CA TYR A 105 -11.97 1.97 14.94
C TYR A 105 -11.59 2.80 13.70
N ARG A 106 -11.88 2.28 12.50
CA ARG A 106 -11.57 2.93 11.21
C ARG A 106 -12.80 3.11 10.32
N GLU A 107 -14.00 2.92 10.86
CA GLU A 107 -15.24 3.20 10.14
C GLU A 107 -15.56 4.70 10.18
N VAL A 108 -15.66 5.30 8.99
CA VAL A 108 -16.03 6.70 8.78
C VAL A 108 -17.15 6.74 7.74
N GLU A 109 -18.31 7.28 8.11
CA GLU A 109 -19.49 7.38 7.23
C GLU A 109 -19.86 6.05 6.54
N GLY A 110 -19.73 4.93 7.26
CA GLY A 110 -20.03 3.58 6.76
C GLY A 110 -18.91 2.95 5.92
N ASN A 111 -17.78 3.63 5.71
CA ASN A 111 -16.61 3.11 5.00
C ASN A 111 -15.50 2.74 5.99
N VAL A 112 -14.97 1.52 5.88
CA VAL A 112 -13.84 1.07 6.71
C VAL A 112 -12.54 1.45 6.01
N LEU A 113 -11.77 2.38 6.57
CA LEU A 113 -10.63 2.99 5.90
C LEU A 113 -9.29 2.35 6.29
N PHE A 114 -8.50 1.94 5.29
CA PHE A 114 -7.13 1.46 5.51
C PHE A 114 -6.28 1.65 4.26
N GLY A 115 -5.20 2.44 4.38
CA GLY A 115 -4.36 2.86 3.28
C GLY A 115 -4.89 4.07 2.52
N GLN A 116 -4.06 4.58 1.62
CA GLN A 116 -4.32 5.78 0.83
C GLN A 116 -4.14 5.48 -0.66
N ASN A 117 -5.11 5.91 -1.47
CA ASN A 117 -4.96 5.85 -2.92
C ASN A 117 -4.01 6.96 -3.38
N VAL A 118 -3.07 6.62 -4.24
CA VAL A 118 -2.03 7.54 -4.71
C VAL A 118 -1.92 7.53 -6.23
N ALA A 119 -1.44 8.65 -6.77
CA ALA A 119 -1.07 8.77 -8.18
C ALA A 119 0.35 9.32 -8.28
N ASN A 120 1.16 8.76 -9.16
CA ASN A 120 2.49 9.27 -9.48
C ASN A 120 2.41 10.48 -10.41
N GLU A 121 3.34 11.41 -10.23
CA GLU A 121 3.62 12.48 -11.17
C GLU A 121 4.84 12.09 -12.01
N GLY A 122 4.64 11.97 -13.32
CA GLY A 122 5.72 11.65 -14.26
C GLY A 122 6.09 10.17 -14.33
N TRP A 123 7.16 9.88 -15.08
CA TRP A 123 7.63 8.52 -15.37
C TRP A 123 8.98 8.29 -14.70
N ALA A 124 9.10 7.23 -13.91
CA ALA A 124 10.41 6.69 -13.52
C ALA A 124 10.29 5.23 -13.07
N SER A 125 11.43 4.64 -12.71
CA SER A 125 11.49 3.31 -12.10
C SER A 125 11.67 3.42 -10.59
N LEU A 126 10.95 2.60 -9.84
CA LEU A 126 11.16 2.42 -8.41
C LEU A 126 11.89 1.11 -8.15
N LYS A 127 12.75 1.13 -7.14
CA LYS A 127 13.40 -0.07 -6.61
C LYS A 127 13.00 -0.25 -5.15
N TRP A 128 12.99 -1.50 -4.71
CA TRP A 128 12.87 -1.82 -3.29
C TRP A 128 14.00 -1.12 -2.51
N GLY A 129 13.70 -0.55 -1.34
CA GLY A 129 14.71 0.20 -0.58
C GLY A 129 14.81 1.68 -0.93
N CYS A 130 14.05 2.20 -1.91
CA CYS A 130 14.10 3.62 -2.23
C CYS A 130 13.66 4.47 -1.03
N PRO A 131 14.45 5.49 -0.63
CA PRO A 131 14.08 6.37 0.47
C PRO A 131 12.86 7.20 0.08
N SER A 132 11.95 7.42 1.03
CA SER A 132 10.82 8.33 0.84
C SER A 132 10.78 9.54 1.76
N LYS A 133 10.12 10.61 1.31
CA LYS A 133 9.90 11.89 2.03
C LYS A 133 8.44 12.31 1.88
N CYS A 134 7.85 12.93 2.91
CA CYS A 134 6.43 13.35 2.94
C CYS A 134 6.23 14.86 3.13
N TRP A 135 5.07 15.40 2.74
CA TRP A 135 4.66 16.80 2.94
C TRP A 135 3.14 16.97 3.21
N SER A 136 2.77 17.99 4.00
CA SER A 136 1.39 18.45 4.30
C SER A 136 1.26 20.00 4.16
N ARG A 137 0.04 20.57 4.09
CA ARG A 137 -0.18 22.05 4.05
C ARG A 137 -0.15 22.64 5.47
N GLY A 138 0.56 23.76 5.62
CA GLY A 138 0.72 24.47 6.90
C GLY A 138 1.97 23.98 7.61
N GLY A 139 2.99 24.83 7.69
CA GLY A 139 4.34 24.46 8.10
C GLY A 139 4.38 23.62 9.39
N ASP A 140 5.23 22.59 9.34
CA ASP A 140 5.60 21.68 10.42
C ASP A 140 4.64 20.49 10.67
N CYS A 141 4.62 19.54 9.72
CA CYS A 141 4.50 18.13 10.08
C CYS A 141 5.88 17.50 9.98
N ARG A 142 6.42 17.07 11.11
CA ARG A 142 7.67 16.30 11.16
C ARG A 142 7.43 14.96 10.48
N CYS A 143 7.92 14.81 9.25
CA CYS A 143 8.38 13.50 8.83
C CYS A 143 9.54 13.15 9.77
N PRO A 144 9.47 12.11 10.60
CA PRO A 144 10.65 11.68 11.34
C PRO A 144 11.77 11.46 10.31
N ALA A 145 12.85 12.22 10.45
CA ALA A 145 13.98 12.17 9.55
C ALA A 145 14.62 10.78 9.68
N GLY A 146 14.34 9.89 8.74
CA GLY A 146 14.84 8.53 8.79
C GLY A 146 14.19 7.63 7.76
N VAL A 147 14.63 7.77 6.51
CA VAL A 147 14.72 6.70 5.49
C VAL A 147 13.65 5.61 5.61
N LEU A 148 12.50 5.84 4.98
CA LEU A 148 11.42 4.86 4.84
C LEU A 148 11.65 4.10 3.53
N SER A 149 11.92 2.79 3.60
CA SER A 149 12.01 1.93 2.41
C SER A 149 10.62 1.78 1.80
N ALA A 150 10.48 2.03 0.50
CA ALA A 150 9.30 1.60 -0.25
C ALA A 150 9.47 0.15 -0.70
N ALA A 151 8.61 -0.75 -0.23
CA ALA A 151 8.52 -2.10 -0.78
C ALA A 151 7.50 -2.15 -1.91
N LEU A 152 7.96 -2.37 -3.14
CA LEU A 152 7.10 -2.90 -4.20
C LEU A 152 6.88 -4.39 -3.90
N LEU A 153 5.64 -4.77 -3.61
CA LEU A 153 5.30 -6.19 -3.55
C LEU A 153 5.36 -6.74 -4.99
N PRO A 154 6.02 -7.89 -5.23
CA PRO A 154 6.01 -8.51 -6.55
C PRO A 154 4.56 -8.79 -6.95
N THR A 155 4.10 -8.19 -8.04
CA THR A 155 2.84 -8.58 -8.68
C THR A 155 3.09 -9.81 -9.53
N ASP A 156 3.53 -10.92 -8.93
CA ASP A 156 3.95 -12.07 -9.71
C ASP A 156 2.79 -13.01 -10.01
N HIS A 157 2.48 -13.05 -11.31
CA HIS A 157 2.26 -14.26 -12.10
C HIS A 157 2.04 -15.58 -11.34
N TRP A 158 0.82 -16.08 -11.46
CA TRP A 158 0.51 -17.49 -11.35
C TRP A 158 1.26 -18.28 -12.43
N SER A 159 2.28 -19.07 -12.05
CA SER A 159 2.46 -20.44 -12.54
C SER A 159 3.63 -21.18 -11.85
N SER A 160 3.26 -22.31 -11.25
CA SER A 160 3.99 -23.52 -10.85
C SER A 160 5.54 -23.58 -11.01
N LYS A 161 6.23 -23.84 -9.89
CA LYS A 161 6.84 -25.14 -9.52
C LYS A 161 7.85 -24.99 -8.37
N ASN A 162 7.72 -25.87 -7.39
CA ASN A 162 8.70 -26.24 -6.36
C ASN A 162 10.19 -26.02 -6.75
N ARG A 163 10.92 -25.24 -5.94
CA ARG A 163 12.19 -25.68 -5.32
C ARG A 163 12.77 -24.67 -4.31
N SER A 164 12.99 -25.18 -3.10
CA SER A 164 14.09 -24.89 -2.16
C SER A 164 14.77 -23.52 -2.14
N CYS A 165 14.72 -22.91 -0.95
CA CYS A 165 15.62 -21.86 -0.46
C CYS A 165 17.10 -22.17 -0.74
N GLN A 166 17.78 -21.35 -1.54
CA GLN A 166 19.21 -21.07 -1.42
C GLN A 166 19.51 -19.64 -1.87
N SER A 167 20.28 -18.93 -1.03
CA SER A 167 20.84 -17.62 -1.33
C SER A 167 21.87 -17.71 -2.44
N THR A 168 21.85 -16.80 -3.42
CA THR A 168 23.08 -16.28 -4.05
C THR A 168 22.79 -14.98 -4.80
N ARG A 169 23.78 -14.09 -4.71
CA ARG A 169 23.91 -12.79 -5.37
C ARG A 169 23.73 -12.90 -6.88
N GLY A 170 23.07 -11.90 -7.47
CA GLY A 170 23.08 -11.67 -8.92
C GLY A 170 21.84 -10.93 -9.40
N TRP A 171 21.83 -9.60 -9.31
CA TRP A 171 20.74 -8.79 -9.86
C TRP A 171 21.01 -8.53 -11.34
N GLY A 172 20.32 -9.29 -12.19
CA GLY A 172 20.24 -9.04 -13.63
C GLY A 172 19.37 -7.83 -13.92
N GLU A 173 19.93 -6.89 -14.65
CA GLU A 173 19.27 -5.70 -15.20
C GLU A 173 18.35 -6.15 -16.35
N LEU A 174 17.04 -5.95 -16.22
CA LEU A 174 16.07 -6.17 -17.30
C LEU A 174 15.69 -4.82 -17.89
N SER A 175 16.35 -4.46 -18.99
CA SER A 175 15.93 -3.38 -19.87
C SER A 175 14.90 -3.92 -20.87
N PHE A 176 13.77 -3.24 -21.01
CA PHE A 176 12.84 -3.47 -22.12
C PHE A 176 12.90 -2.28 -23.08
N TRP A 177 13.13 -2.58 -24.36
CA TRP A 177 13.04 -1.73 -25.54
C TRP A 177 12.24 -2.53 -26.60
N PRO A 178 11.69 -1.87 -27.63
CA PRO A 178 10.79 -0.72 -27.63
C PRO A 178 9.30 -1.14 -27.57
#